data_AF-A0A0S7ZG74-F1
#
_entry.id   AF-A0A0S7ZG74-F1
#
_cell.length_a   1.000
_cell.length_b   1.000
_cell.length_c   1.000
_cell.angle_alpha   90.00
_cell.angle_beta   90.00
_cell.angle_gamma   90.00
#
_symmetry.space_group_name_H-M   'P 1'
#
loop_
_entity.id
_entity.type
_entity.pdbx_description
1 polymer ?
#
loop_
_entity_poly.entity_id
_entity_poly.type
_entity_poly.pdbx_seq_one_letter_code
_entity_poly.pdbx_strand_id
1 'polypeptide(L)' 'MAFDQSRGGFGGPRQMVDVTALDLKCAECNVEITELPFEPSQDRPVYCRDCNRARRKNFGPRRF' A
#
# COMPACT_ATOMS: atom_id res chain seq x y z
N MET A 1 35.48 22.53 -10.53
CA MET A 1 34.64 21.79 -11.49
C MET A 1 33.21 21.86 -11.02
N ALA A 2 32.34 22.46 -11.82
CA ALA A 2 30.92 22.61 -11.55
C ALA A 2 30.12 21.76 -12.55
N PHE A 3 28.86 21.51 -12.18
CA PHE A 3 27.72 21.01 -12.95
C PHE A 3 27.54 19.48 -13.13
N ASP A 4 26.29 19.12 -12.84
CA ASP A 4 25.51 18.00 -13.36
C ASP A 4 25.69 16.59 -12.77
N GLN A 5 24.95 16.33 -11.69
CA GLN A 5 24.40 15.00 -11.45
C GLN A 5 22.89 15.12 -11.29
N SER A 6 22.26 15.56 -12.38
CA SER A 6 20.83 15.45 -12.62
C SER A 6 20.46 13.96 -12.74
N ARG A 7 20.47 13.22 -11.63
CA ARG A 7 19.91 11.85 -11.58
C ARG A 7 18.39 11.98 -11.53
N GLY A 8 17.82 12.08 -12.73
CA GLY A 8 16.40 11.94 -12.96
C GLY A 8 15.88 10.65 -12.33
N GLY A 9 15.18 10.79 -11.22
CA GLY A 9 14.31 9.77 -10.67
C GLY A 9 12.89 10.21 -10.91
N PHE A 10 12.28 9.74 -12.00
CA PHE A 10 10.87 9.91 -12.29
C PHE A 10 10.03 9.12 -11.26
N GLY A 11 9.95 9.63 -10.04
CA GLY A 11 8.97 9.24 -9.04
C GLY A 11 7.78 10.19 -9.14
N GLY A 12 6.86 9.92 -10.07
CA GLY A 12 5.56 10.59 -10.04
C GLY A 12 4.93 10.43 -8.65
N PRO A 13 4.17 11.42 -8.16
CA PRO A 13 3.59 11.36 -6.83
C PRO A 13 2.77 10.08 -6.71
N ARG A 14 3.08 9.27 -5.71
CA ARG A 14 2.28 8.09 -5.36
C ARG A 14 0.91 8.62 -4.94
N GLN A 15 -0.07 8.48 -5.81
CA GLN A 15 -1.44 8.87 -5.50
C GLN A 15 -1.94 7.91 -4.43
N MET A 16 -2.02 8.41 -3.19
CA MET A 16 -2.73 7.73 -2.12
C MET A 16 -4.20 8.06 -2.32
N VAL A 17 -5.03 7.04 -2.37
CA VAL A 17 -6.47 7.19 -2.49
C VAL A 17 -7.03 7.24 -1.08
N ASP A 18 -7.72 8.33 -0.77
CA ASP A 18 -8.51 8.46 0.45
C ASP A 18 -9.75 7.58 0.29
N VAL A 19 -9.82 6.53 1.11
CA VAL A 19 -10.91 5.54 1.11
C VAL A 19 -11.77 5.65 2.37
N THR A 20 -11.57 6.68 3.18
CA THR A 20 -12.42 7.05 4.32
C THR A 20 -13.89 7.13 3.94
N ALA A 21 -14.20 7.66 2.75
CA ALA A 21 -15.57 7.76 2.25
C ALA A 21 -16.23 6.41 1.89
N LEU A 22 -15.45 5.32 1.84
CA LEU A 22 -15.92 3.98 1.47
C LEU A 22 -16.17 3.08 2.70
N ASP A 23 -15.96 3.57 3.92
CA ASP A 23 -16.18 2.85 5.19
C ASP A 23 -15.65 1.40 5.17
N LEU A 24 -14.47 1.21 4.58
CA LEU A 24 -13.88 -0.11 4.40
C LEU A 24 -13.33 -0.65 5.72
N LYS A 25 -13.74 -1.88 6.04
CA LYS A 25 -13.28 -2.60 7.22
C LYS A 25 -12.29 -3.69 6.85
N CYS A 26 -11.23 -3.83 7.62
CA CYS A 26 -10.28 -4.92 7.46
C CYS A 26 -10.96 -6.27 7.71
N ALA A 27 -10.83 -7.21 6.77
CA ALA A 27 -11.44 -8.55 6.91
C ALA A 27 -10.83 -9.40 8.04
N GLU A 28 -9.64 -9.07 8.55
CA GLU A 28 -9.00 -9.79 9.65
C GLU A 28 -9.23 -9.16 11.02
N CYS A 29 -9.12 -7.83 11.13
CA CYS A 29 -9.16 -7.14 12.43
C CYS A 29 -10.32 -6.14 12.58
N ASN A 30 -11.18 -6.00 11.56
CA ASN A 30 -12.32 -5.07 11.53
C ASN A 30 -11.97 -3.58 11.74
N VAL A 31 -10.70 -3.20 11.64
CA VAL A 31 -10.29 -1.80 11.71
C VAL A 31 -10.72 -1.04 10.45
N GLU A 32 -11.08 0.22 10.62
CA GLU A 32 -11.42 1.15 9.55
C GLU A 32 -10.16 1.50 8.74
N ILE A 33 -10.29 1.52 7.42
CA ILE A 33 -9.20 1.83 6.49
C ILE A 33 -9.47 3.20 5.87
N THR A 34 -8.54 4.11 6.09
CA THR A 34 -8.67 5.51 5.67
C THR A 34 -7.94 5.82 4.38
N GLU A 35 -6.81 5.16 4.13
CA GLU A 35 -5.91 5.46 3.01
C GLU A 35 -5.36 4.18 2.40
N LEU A 36 -5.45 4.05 1.07
CA LEU A 36 -4.87 2.93 0.33
C LEU A 36 -4.13 3.41 -0.94
N PRO A 37 -3.00 2.78 -1.29
CA PRO A 37 -2.26 3.12 -2.52
C PRO A 37 -2.87 2.46 -3.77
N PHE A 38 -4.03 1.82 -3.65
CA PHE A 38 -4.74 1.15 -4.73
C PHE A 38 -6.23 1.34 -4.53
N GLU A 39 -6.98 1.31 -5.63
CA GLU A 39 -8.43 1.38 -5.59
C GLU A 39 -8.99 0.06 -5.02
N PRO A 40 -9.75 0.11 -3.91
CA PRO A 40 -10.32 -1.09 -3.29
C PRO A 40 -11.42 -1.66 -4.20
N SER A 41 -11.25 -2.90 -4.65
CA SER A 41 -12.28 -3.61 -5.42
C SER A 41 -13.27 -4.31 -4.49
N GLN A 42 -14.57 -4.26 -4.81
CA GLN A 42 -15.62 -4.91 -4.02
C GLN A 42 -15.58 -6.44 -4.08
N ASP A 43 -14.85 -7.01 -5.04
CA ASP A 43 -14.72 -8.47 -5.21
C ASP A 43 -13.74 -9.13 -4.23
N ARG A 44 -12.88 -8.37 -3.54
CA ARG A 44 -11.80 -8.92 -2.71
C ARG A 44 -11.77 -8.31 -1.30
N PRO A 45 -11.55 -9.13 -0.25
CA PRO A 45 -11.43 -8.63 1.11
C PRO A 45 -10.21 -7.70 1.22
N VAL A 46 -10.45 -6.49 1.73
CA VAL A 46 -9.41 -5.49 1.97
C VAL A 46 -8.78 -5.75 3.34
N TYR A 47 -7.46 -5.60 3.41
CA TYR A 47 -6.69 -5.74 4.64
C TYR A 47 -5.99 -4.43 4.98
N CYS A 48 -5.96 -4.08 6.27
CA CYS A 48 -5.20 -2.93 6.74
C CYS A 48 -3.70 -3.13 6.54
N ARG A 49 -2.95 -2.03 6.64
CA ARG A 49 -1.48 -2.02 6.46
C ARG A 49 -0.79 -3.04 7.37
N ASP A 50 -1.25 -3.20 8.60
CA ASP A 50 -0.68 -4.12 9.58
C ASP A 50 -0.94 -5.59 9.24
N CYS A 51 -2.18 -5.97 8.94
CA CYS A 51 -2.53 -7.33 8.51
C CYS A 51 -1.81 -7.71 7.21
N ASN A 52 -1.78 -6.82 6.23
CA ASN A 52 -1.03 -7.03 4.99
C ASN A 52 0.48 -7.15 5.24
N ARG A 53 1.05 -6.35 6.16
CA ARG A 53 2.46 -6.45 6.54
C ARG A 53 2.76 -7.75 7.29
N ALA A 54 1.89 -8.19 8.19
CA ALA A 54 2.02 -9.45 8.92
C ALA A 54 2.00 -10.65 7.96
N ARG A 55 1.04 -10.67 7.02
CA ARG A 55 0.97 -11.68 5.95
C ARG A 55 2.22 -11.67 5.07
N ARG A 56 2.67 -10.49 4.61
CA ARG A 56 3.89 -10.34 3.80
C ARG A 56 5.15 -10.85 4.50
N LYS A 57 5.26 -10.69 5.83
CA LYS A 57 6.40 -11.21 6.60
C LYS A 57 6.46 -12.74 6.62
N ASN A 58 5.32 -13.43 6.52
CA ASN A 58 5.28 -14.88 6.45
C ASN A 58 5.69 -15.41 5.06
N PHE A 59 5.57 -14.59 4.01
CA PHE A 59 6.18 -14.85 2.70
C PHE A 59 7.66 -14.43 2.72
N GLY A 60 8.43 -15.04 3.62
CA GLY A 60 9.89 -14.90 3.65
C GLY A 60 10.50 -15.21 2.27
N PRO A 61 11.69 -14.68 1.95
CA PRO A 61 12.32 -14.89 0.65
C PRO A 61 12.34 -16.39 0.37
N ARG A 62 11.78 -16.79 -0.77
CA ARG A 62 11.82 -18.17 -1.23
C ARG A 62 13.29 -18.56 -1.32
N ARG A 63 13.77 -19.23 -0.27
CA ARG A 63 15.12 -19.76 -0.19
C ARG A 63 15.15 -20.90 -1.19
N PHE A 64 15.81 -20.66 -2.31
CA PHE A 64 16.26 -21.71 -3.22
C PHE A 64 17.44 -22.45 -2.57
#